data_AF-A0AAU4V3W1-F1
#
_entry.id   AF-A0AAU4V3W1-F1
#
_cell.length_a   1.000
_cell.length_b   1.000
_cell.length_c   1.000
_cell.angle_alpha   90.00
_cell.angle_beta   90.00
_cell.angle_gamma   90.00
#
_symmetry.space_group_name_H-M   'P 1'
#
loop_
_entity.id
_entity.type
_entity.pdbx_description
1 polymer ?
#
loop_
_entity_poly.entity_id
_entity_poly.type
_entity_poly.pdbx_seq_one_letter_code
_entity_poly.pdbx_strand_id
1 'polypeptide(L)'
;MLPSTGLALPHRAGVLRFGLSEREARWAVATLADVRETWVCGTGWAFTARYQGLELLVYGDCPDRLGRTDHDRQGLAAVHLGRCGPGPTGPAAVAVVLHDVDLFGYPAAEVLEALGPGPHPGVSLPRAGSPTGYLTEVRLSTP
;
A
#
# COMPACT_ATOMS: atom_id res chain seq x y z
N MET A 1 6.97 19.45 7.83
CA MET A 1 7.58 18.44 6.95
C MET A 1 7.49 17.11 7.69
N LEU A 2 6.54 16.24 7.35
CA LEU A 2 6.50 14.91 7.96
C LEU A 2 7.53 14.03 7.24
N PRO A 3 8.57 13.54 7.91
CA PRO A 3 9.44 12.53 7.35
C PRO A 3 8.65 11.24 7.16
N SER A 4 8.88 10.53 6.05
CA SER A 4 8.66 9.08 5.94
C SER A 4 7.21 8.55 5.79
N THR A 5 6.36 9.20 4.99
CA THR A 5 5.09 8.57 4.55
C THR A 5 5.37 7.68 3.33
N GLY A 6 5.71 6.41 3.54
CA GLY A 6 6.06 5.50 2.46
C GLY A 6 6.10 4.04 2.92
N LEU A 7 6.29 3.12 1.99
CA LEU A 7 6.37 1.68 2.25
C LEU A 7 7.83 1.23 2.24
N ALA A 8 8.35 0.76 3.37
CA ALA A 8 9.62 0.03 3.39
C ALA A 8 9.41 -1.37 2.79
N LEU A 9 10.21 -1.71 1.79
CA LEU A 9 10.15 -3.02 1.13
C LEU A 9 11.01 -4.03 1.91
N PRO A 10 10.63 -5.31 1.94
CA PRO A 10 11.36 -6.35 2.66
C PRO A 10 12.77 -6.55 2.10
N HIS A 11 13.62 -7.24 2.86
CA HIS A 11 14.99 -7.61 2.46
C HIS A 11 15.90 -6.41 2.09
N ARG A 12 15.58 -5.23 2.62
CA ARG A 12 16.29 -3.97 2.31
C ARG A 12 16.20 -3.58 0.82
N ALA A 13 15.17 -4.03 0.11
CA ALA A 13 14.88 -3.68 -1.28
C ALA A 13 14.67 -2.17 -1.51
N GLY A 14 14.41 -1.41 -0.45
CA GLY A 14 14.34 0.05 -0.47
C GLY A 14 13.08 0.58 0.19
N VAL A 15 12.71 1.82 -0.12
CA VAL A 15 11.51 2.48 0.39
C VAL A 15 10.77 3.16 -0.75
N LEU A 16 9.49 2.82 -0.92
CA LEU A 16 8.56 3.54 -1.78
C LEU A 16 8.05 4.78 -1.06
N ARG A 17 8.65 5.93 -1.35
CA ARG A 17 8.25 7.22 -0.80
C ARG A 17 7.24 7.89 -1.72
N PHE A 18 6.21 8.53 -1.15
CA PHE A 18 5.32 9.36 -1.96
C PHE A 18 6.09 10.47 -2.68
N GLY A 19 5.65 10.81 -3.89
CA GLY A 19 6.30 11.78 -4.77
C GLY A 19 7.44 11.22 -5.64
N LEU A 20 7.84 9.95 -5.48
CA LEU A 20 8.80 9.33 -6.40
C LEU A 20 8.26 9.30 -7.83
N SER A 21 9.13 9.46 -8.82
CA SER A 21 8.75 9.24 -10.23
C SER A 21 8.39 7.78 -10.48
N GLU A 22 7.65 7.51 -11.56
CA GLU A 22 7.34 6.14 -12.01
C GLU A 22 8.62 5.29 -12.08
N ARG A 23 9.67 5.83 -12.71
CA ARG A 23 10.94 5.13 -12.90
C ARG A 23 11.57 4.72 -11.57
N GLU A 24 11.64 5.65 -10.62
CA GLU A 24 12.23 5.37 -9.30
C GLU A 24 11.40 4.35 -8.51
N ALA A 25 10.07 4.47 -8.55
CA ALA A 25 9.17 3.53 -7.91
C ALA A 25 9.30 2.13 -8.50
N ARG A 26 9.33 2.01 -9.84
CA ARG A 26 9.53 0.73 -10.54
C ARG A 26 10.89 0.13 -10.20
N TRP A 27 11.94 0.95 -10.15
CA TRP A 27 13.29 0.47 -9.82
C TRP A 27 13.36 -0.12 -8.41
N ALA A 28 12.74 0.54 -7.43
CA ALA A 28 12.70 0.04 -6.06
C ALA A 28 11.98 -1.33 -5.99
N VAL A 29 10.84 -1.48 -6.66
CA VAL A 29 10.06 -2.73 -6.63
C VAL A 29 10.70 -3.84 -7.47
N ALA A 30 11.39 -3.50 -8.56
CA ALA A 30 12.07 -4.47 -9.42
C ALA A 30 13.19 -5.25 -8.69
N THR A 31 13.72 -4.71 -7.58
CA THR A 31 14.67 -5.43 -6.72
C THR A 31 14.01 -6.54 -5.89
N LEU A 32 12.69 -6.48 -5.75
CA LEU A 32 11.89 -7.39 -4.94
C LEU A 32 11.13 -8.41 -5.78
N ALA A 33 10.51 -7.98 -6.88
CA ALA A 33 9.66 -8.82 -7.72
C ALA A 33 9.52 -8.27 -9.15
N ASP A 34 9.01 -9.14 -10.03
CA ASP A 34 8.61 -8.75 -11.40
C ASP A 34 7.55 -7.65 -11.38
N VAL A 35 7.80 -6.56 -12.09
CA VAL A 35 6.93 -5.39 -12.17
C VAL A 35 6.12 -5.45 -13.45
N ARG A 36 4.79 -5.41 -13.31
CA ARG A 36 3.85 -5.51 -14.43
C ARG A 36 3.04 -4.24 -14.56
N GLU A 37 3.02 -3.68 -15.76
CA GLU A 37 2.18 -2.52 -16.05
C GLU A 37 0.71 -2.85 -15.85
N THR A 38 -0.03 -1.87 -15.37
CA THR A 38 -1.48 -1.96 -15.21
C THR A 38 -2.11 -0.59 -15.43
N TRP A 39 -3.43 -0.53 -15.28
CA TRP A 39 -4.18 0.71 -15.43
C TRP A 39 -5.04 0.98 -14.21
N VAL A 40 -4.96 2.21 -13.71
CA VAL A 40 -5.86 2.74 -12.68
C VAL A 40 -6.47 4.03 -13.21
N CYS A 41 -7.80 4.11 -13.20
CA CYS A 41 -8.53 5.26 -13.72
C CYS A 41 -8.17 6.56 -12.99
N GLY A 42 -7.75 7.57 -13.75
CA GLY A 42 -7.36 8.88 -13.21
C GLY A 42 -5.96 8.89 -12.59
N THR A 43 -5.05 8.10 -13.14
CA THR A 43 -3.62 8.08 -12.78
C THR A 43 -2.79 8.18 -14.05
N GLY A 44 -1.63 8.82 -13.97
CA GLY A 44 -0.69 8.91 -15.09
C GLY A 44 0.04 7.60 -15.34
N TRP A 45 0.29 6.82 -14.29
CA TRP A 45 0.91 5.51 -14.37
C TRP A 45 0.48 4.60 -13.22
N ALA A 46 0.51 3.29 -13.49
CA ALA A 46 0.28 2.27 -12.49
C ALA A 46 1.05 0.98 -12.82
N PHE A 47 1.48 0.26 -11.79
CA PHE A 47 2.04 -1.07 -11.94
C PHE A 47 1.69 -1.96 -10.76
N THR A 48 1.79 -3.27 -10.97
CA THR A 48 1.64 -4.29 -9.93
C THR A 48 2.91 -5.10 -9.78
N ALA A 49 3.08 -5.68 -8.59
CA ALA A 49 4.10 -6.68 -8.32
C ALA A 49 3.57 -7.67 -7.29
N ARG A 50 4.04 -8.92 -7.32
CA ARG A 50 3.65 -9.95 -6.35
C ARG A 50 4.89 -10.50 -5.67
N TYR A 51 4.87 -10.52 -4.34
CA TYR A 51 5.96 -11.07 -3.54
C TYR A 51 5.41 -11.68 -2.26
N GLN A 52 5.94 -12.84 -1.87
CA GLN A 52 5.68 -13.48 -0.57
C GLN A 52 4.18 -13.56 -0.19
N GLY A 53 3.31 -13.82 -1.16
CA GLY A 53 1.86 -13.93 -0.95
C GLY A 53 1.12 -12.59 -0.85
N LEU A 54 1.80 -11.47 -1.09
CA LEU A 54 1.21 -10.14 -1.22
C LEU A 54 1.20 -9.68 -2.67
N GLU A 55 0.16 -8.94 -3.01
CA GLU A 55 0.04 -8.16 -4.23
C GLU A 55 0.20 -6.69 -3.88
N LEU A 56 1.11 -6.03 -4.58
CA LEU A 56 1.38 -4.62 -4.50
C LEU A 56 0.79 -3.96 -5.74
N LEU A 57 -0.04 -2.93 -5.56
CA LEU A 57 -0.47 -2.02 -6.62
C LEU A 57 0.05 -0.62 -6.28
N VAL A 58 0.80 -0.05 -7.21
CA VAL A 58 1.45 1.26 -7.06
C VAL A 58 0.97 2.16 -8.19
N TYR A 59 0.57 3.38 -7.87
CA TYR A 59 0.18 4.36 -8.88
C TYR A 59 0.48 5.80 -8.46
N GLY A 60 0.68 6.65 -9.46
CA GLY A 60 1.06 8.04 -9.27
C GLY A 60 0.52 8.96 -10.35
N ASP A 61 0.86 10.23 -10.21
CA ASP A 61 0.44 11.31 -11.11
C ASP A 61 -1.10 11.34 -11.24
N CYS A 62 -1.78 11.51 -10.10
CA CYS A 62 -3.24 11.53 -10.02
C CYS A 62 -3.77 12.94 -10.32
N PRO A 63 -4.38 13.19 -11.49
CA PRO A 63 -5.12 14.42 -11.72
C PRO A 63 -6.40 14.46 -10.90
N ASP A 64 -6.78 15.66 -10.46
CA ASP A 64 -8.13 15.90 -9.97
C ASP A 64 -9.15 15.66 -11.09
N ARG A 65 -10.14 14.80 -10.81
CA ARG A 65 -11.22 14.50 -11.75
C ARG A 65 -12.09 15.73 -12.04
N LEU A 66 -12.06 16.75 -11.19
CA LEU A 66 -12.78 18.01 -11.39
C LEU A 66 -11.93 19.10 -12.07
N GLY A 67 -10.70 18.78 -12.49
CA GLY A 67 -9.82 19.70 -13.21
C GLY A 67 -9.29 20.85 -12.36
N ARG A 68 -9.33 20.74 -11.03
CA ARG A 68 -8.73 21.72 -10.13
C ARG A 68 -7.28 21.33 -9.89
N THR A 69 -6.38 22.09 -10.49
CA THR A 69 -4.93 21.85 -10.47
C THR A 69 -4.30 21.96 -9.08
N ASP A 70 -5.06 22.35 -8.05
CA ASP A 70 -4.62 22.47 -6.66
C ASP A 70 -4.55 21.12 -5.93
N HIS A 71 -5.13 20.06 -6.49
CA HIS A 71 -5.12 18.71 -5.92
C HIS A 71 -4.34 17.68 -6.73
N ASP A 72 -3.78 18.07 -7.88
CA ASP A 72 -2.94 17.19 -8.70
C ASP A 72 -1.70 16.77 -7.91
N ARG A 73 -1.47 15.46 -7.82
CA ARG A 73 -0.31 14.92 -7.11
C ARG A 73 0.69 14.37 -8.08
N GLN A 74 1.84 15.03 -8.19
CA GLN A 74 2.97 14.53 -8.96
C GLN A 74 3.67 13.37 -8.25
N GLY A 75 4.14 12.41 -9.04
CA GLY A 75 4.81 11.20 -8.58
C GLY A 75 3.89 10.21 -7.87
N LEU A 76 4.50 9.28 -7.15
CA LEU A 76 3.81 8.21 -6.41
C LEU A 76 2.78 8.81 -5.44
N ALA A 77 1.50 8.50 -5.68
CA ALA A 77 0.37 9.05 -4.95
C ALA A 77 -0.26 8.04 -3.98
N ALA A 78 -0.23 6.75 -4.32
CA ALA A 78 -0.77 5.70 -3.47
C ALA A 78 -0.09 4.35 -3.68
N VAL A 79 -0.13 3.55 -2.62
CA VAL A 79 0.33 2.15 -2.59
C VAL A 79 -0.79 1.32 -1.97
N HIS A 80 -1.17 0.24 -2.63
CA HIS A 80 -2.13 -0.74 -2.15
C HIS A 80 -1.41 -2.06 -1.93
N LEU A 81 -1.59 -2.64 -0.76
CA LEU A 81 -1.11 -3.96 -0.42
C LEU A 81 -2.32 -4.84 -0.19
N GLY A 82 -2.45 -5.89 -1.00
CA GLY A 82 -3.44 -6.93 -0.86
C GLY A 82 -2.80 -8.28 -0.64
N ARG A 83 -3.56 -9.25 -0.12
CA ARG A 83 -3.14 -10.64 -0.08
C ARG A 83 -3.45 -11.34 -1.42
N CYS A 84 -2.57 -12.22 -1.87
CA CYS A 84 -2.75 -13.01 -3.10
C CYS A 84 -3.72 -14.20 -2.88
N GLY A 85 -4.73 -14.35 -3.76
CA GLY A 85 -5.54 -15.57 -3.87
C GLY A 85 -6.81 -15.62 -2.98
N PRO A 86 -7.68 -16.62 -3.18
CA PRO A 86 -8.96 -16.72 -2.48
C PRO A 86 -8.78 -17.12 -1.01
N GLY A 87 -8.93 -16.14 -0.13
CA GLY A 87 -9.29 -16.30 1.29
C GLY A 87 -8.21 -16.91 2.20
N PRO A 88 -7.29 -16.11 2.76
CA PRO A 88 -6.28 -16.61 3.69
C PRO A 88 -6.92 -17.04 5.01
N THR A 89 -6.55 -18.22 5.51
CA THR A 89 -6.97 -18.74 6.82
C THR A 89 -5.97 -18.39 7.95
N GLY A 90 -4.96 -17.54 7.68
CA GLY A 90 -3.89 -17.27 8.64
C GLY A 90 -2.96 -16.09 8.33
N PRO A 91 -1.89 -15.93 9.13
CA PRO A 91 -0.90 -14.85 9.01
C PRO A 91 -0.23 -14.81 7.63
N ALA A 92 0.17 -13.62 7.18
CA ALA A 92 0.97 -13.48 5.97
C ALA A 92 2.41 -13.99 6.19
N ALA A 93 3.06 -14.41 5.10
CA ALA A 93 4.46 -14.87 5.14
C ALA A 93 5.46 -13.73 5.36
N VAL A 94 5.01 -12.47 5.25
CA VAL A 94 5.82 -11.27 5.46
C VAL A 94 5.01 -10.25 6.26
N ALA A 95 5.65 -9.69 7.27
CA ALA A 95 5.03 -8.68 8.12
C ALA A 95 4.90 -7.35 7.36
N VAL A 96 3.73 -6.72 7.48
CA VAL A 96 3.50 -5.34 7.03
C VAL A 96 3.21 -4.51 8.26
N VAL A 97 4.21 -3.76 8.70
CA VAL A 97 4.19 -3.14 10.03
C VAL A 97 3.79 -1.68 9.97
N LEU A 98 2.82 -1.30 10.79
CA LEU A 98 2.43 0.08 11.06
C LEU A 98 2.44 0.30 12.57
N HIS A 99 3.22 1.27 13.06
CA HIS A 99 3.37 1.55 14.50
C HIS A 99 3.62 0.28 15.33
N ASP A 100 4.57 -0.54 14.88
CA ASP A 100 4.95 -1.84 15.49
C ASP A 100 3.85 -2.92 15.48
N VAL A 101 2.74 -2.69 14.78
CA VAL A 101 1.67 -3.68 14.56
C VAL A 101 1.79 -4.32 13.19
N ASP A 102 1.90 -5.64 13.13
CA ASP A 102 1.82 -6.40 11.86
C ASP A 102 0.37 -6.49 11.38
N LEU A 103 0.04 -5.72 10.35
CA LEU A 103 -1.29 -5.60 9.76
C LEU A 103 -1.80 -6.91 9.16
N PHE A 104 -0.90 -7.82 8.78
CA PHE A 104 -1.25 -9.11 8.20
C PHE A 104 -0.84 -10.31 9.07
N GLY A 105 -0.34 -10.08 10.28
CA GLY A 105 0.08 -11.13 11.21
C GLY A 105 -1.06 -11.71 12.06
N TYR A 106 -2.11 -10.92 12.30
CA TYR A 106 -3.15 -11.21 13.29
C TYR A 106 -4.57 -11.00 12.73
N PRO A 107 -5.60 -11.57 13.38
CA PRO A 107 -7.00 -11.26 13.06
C PRO A 107 -7.27 -9.76 13.04
N ALA A 108 -8.13 -9.31 12.12
CA ALA A 108 -8.42 -7.90 11.91
C ALA A 108 -8.91 -7.18 13.16
N ALA A 109 -9.70 -7.86 14.01
CA ALA A 109 -10.16 -7.29 15.26
C ALA A 109 -9.00 -6.94 16.21
N GLU A 110 -8.04 -7.87 16.37
CA GLU A 110 -6.86 -7.68 17.21
C GLU A 110 -5.94 -6.57 16.65
N VAL A 111 -5.74 -6.54 15.32
CA VAL A 111 -4.95 -5.49 14.66
C VAL A 111 -5.57 -4.10 14.90
N LEU A 112 -6.89 -3.97 14.69
CA LEU A 112 -7.59 -2.71 14.87
C LEU A 112 -7.64 -2.27 16.34
N GLU A 113 -7.74 -3.23 17.27
CA GLU A 113 -7.64 -2.97 18.70
C GLU A 113 -6.23 -2.47 19.08
N ALA A 114 -5.19 -3.14 18.59
CA ALA A 114 -3.79 -2.79 18.89
C ALA A 114 -3.36 -1.44 18.31
N LEU A 115 -3.86 -1.08 17.12
CA LEU A 115 -3.64 0.24 16.53
C LEU A 115 -4.31 1.36 17.31
N GLY A 116 -5.37 1.03 18.06
CA GLY A 116 -6.14 1.97 18.87
C GLY A 116 -7.00 2.95 18.07
N PRO A 117 -7.85 3.73 18.77
CA PRO A 117 -8.66 4.76 18.13
C PRO A 117 -7.79 5.96 17.76
N GLY A 118 -7.55 6.18 16.47
CA GLY A 118 -6.86 7.38 16.00
C GLY A 118 -6.90 7.51 14.48
N PRO A 119 -6.77 8.74 13.94
CA PRO A 119 -6.48 8.87 12.52
C PRO A 119 -5.08 8.30 12.28
N HIS A 120 -4.96 7.35 11.35
CA HIS A 120 -3.69 6.96 10.77
C HIS A 120 -3.52 7.77 9.48
N PRO A 121 -2.85 8.93 9.49
CA PRO A 121 -2.87 9.84 8.35
C PRO A 121 -2.27 9.15 7.12
N GLY A 122 -3.03 9.14 6.03
CA GLY A 122 -2.60 8.51 4.80
C GLY A 122 -2.63 6.98 4.82
N VAL A 123 -3.26 6.35 5.82
CA VAL A 123 -3.53 4.91 5.83
C VAL A 123 -5.03 4.68 5.86
N SER A 124 -5.53 3.91 4.92
CA SER A 124 -6.90 3.41 4.89
C SER A 124 -6.89 1.91 5.13
N LEU A 125 -7.53 1.50 6.23
CA LEU A 125 -7.77 0.11 6.58
C LEU A 125 -9.21 -0.25 6.20
N PRO A 126 -9.47 -1.43 5.63
CA PRO A 126 -10.81 -1.89 5.37
C PRO A 126 -11.57 -2.05 6.70
N ARG A 127 -12.90 -1.85 6.66
CA ARG A 127 -13.74 -2.06 7.85
C ARG A 127 -13.73 -3.54 8.25
N ALA A 128 -13.74 -3.79 9.57
CA ALA A 128 -13.93 -5.12 10.11
C ALA A 128 -15.20 -5.77 9.52
N GLY A 129 -15.09 -7.03 9.09
CA GLY A 129 -16.16 -7.73 8.37
C GLY A 129 -15.69 -8.64 7.23
N SER A 130 -14.38 -8.75 7.00
CA SER A 130 -13.82 -9.73 6.06
C SER A 130 -14.25 -11.15 6.46
N PRO A 131 -14.74 -11.97 5.51
CA PRO A 131 -15.20 -13.34 5.77
C PRO A 131 -14.10 -14.27 6.33
N THR A 132 -12.83 -13.85 6.24
CA THR A 132 -11.67 -14.60 6.73
C THR A 132 -11.27 -14.24 8.16
N GLY A 133 -11.82 -13.16 8.73
CA GLY A 133 -11.39 -12.65 10.03
C GLY A 133 -10.04 -11.91 10.02
N TYR A 134 -9.30 -11.91 8.91
CA TYR A 134 -8.03 -11.17 8.72
C TYR A 134 -8.21 -9.95 7.80
N LEU A 135 -7.31 -8.96 7.93
CA LEU A 135 -7.21 -7.87 6.95
C LEU A 135 -6.77 -8.44 5.60
N THR A 136 -7.51 -8.06 4.55
CA THR A 136 -7.26 -8.53 3.17
C THR A 136 -6.44 -7.54 2.37
N GLU A 137 -6.54 -6.26 2.70
CA GLU A 137 -5.86 -5.17 2.02
C GLU A 137 -5.59 -3.99 2.95
N VAL A 138 -4.63 -3.16 2.58
CA VAL A 138 -4.30 -1.87 3.20
C VAL A 138 -3.93 -0.90 2.10
N ARG A 139 -4.42 0.32 2.18
CA ARG A 139 -4.05 1.40 1.26
C ARG A 139 -3.27 2.49 2.00
N LEU A 140 -2.17 2.89 1.41
CA LEU A 140 -1.39 4.06 1.78
C LEU A 140 -1.59 5.14 0.70
N SER A 141 -1.84 6.37 1.10
CA SER A 141 -1.90 7.53 0.19
C SER A 141 -1.45 8.79 0.91
N THR A 142 -1.00 9.79 0.17
CA THR A 142 -0.81 11.12 0.76
C THR A 142 -2.14 11.65 1.34
N PRO A 143 -2.14 12.32 2.51
CA PRO A 143 -3.33 13.00 3.03
C PRO A 143 -3.74 14.13 2.10
#